data_AF-A0A1E7LU29-F1
#
_entry.id   AF-A0A1E7LU29-F1
#
_cell.length_a   1.000
_cell.length_b   1.000
_cell.length_c   1.000
_cell.angle_alpha   90.00
_cell.angle_beta   90.00
_cell.angle_gamma   90.00
#
_symmetry.space_group_name_H-M   'P 1'
#
loop_
_entity.id
_entity.type
_entity.pdbx_description
1 polymer ?
#
loop_
_entity_poly.entity_id
_entity_poly.type
_entity_poly.pdbx_seq_one_letter_code
_entity_poly.pdbx_strand_id
1 'polypeptide(L)'
;MEGIFMSGTQTFTTPAGHTYAFTVETGENGEAVYDLSRVLQDGAFPVGTIVVHPNWELSPKTEGLINVQFGKGLGTDRHERTDLPQLGDMELPYVVGSHLVNPADLTAETDNGSAPLLKFRKNMLGAAYQTNAPAMHASKETFAKVQDLVTGLVTAYLADEATPAREAAYAKFLNGQRAEAVKAEIAKLDDKAKTLAFLRAELVEKLNTYNAA
;
A
#
# COMPACT_ATOMS: atom_id res chain seq x y z
N MET A 1 -22.62 27.79 -15.36
CA MET A 1 -21.22 27.42 -15.62
C MET A 1 -21.15 25.91 -15.54
N GLU A 2 -21.25 25.23 -16.67
CA GLU A 2 -21.00 23.79 -16.74
C GLU A 2 -19.49 23.60 -16.78
N GLY A 3 -18.93 23.11 -15.68
CA GLY A 3 -17.53 22.73 -15.61
C GLY A 3 -17.26 21.55 -16.53
N ILE A 4 -16.18 21.64 -17.30
CA ILE A 4 -15.68 20.60 -18.19
C ILE A 4 -15.25 19.40 -17.33
N PHE A 5 -16.18 18.48 -17.06
CA PHE A 5 -15.82 17.16 -16.56
C PHE A 5 -15.36 16.34 -17.77
N MET A 6 -14.05 16.07 -17.87
CA MET A 6 -13.56 15.09 -18.82
C MET A 6 -14.19 13.73 -18.50
N SER A 7 -14.62 12.98 -19.52
CA SER A 7 -15.23 11.66 -19.36
C SER A 7 -14.35 10.75 -18.51
N GLY A 8 -14.89 10.19 -17.43
CA GLY A 8 -14.16 9.31 -16.50
C GLY A 8 -13.71 9.98 -15.19
N THR A 9 -13.90 11.30 -15.04
CA THR A 9 -13.67 11.99 -13.76
C THR A 9 -14.81 11.73 -12.80
N GLN A 10 -14.50 11.20 -11.62
CA GLN A 10 -15.42 10.95 -10.52
C GLN A 10 -15.11 11.89 -9.35
N THR A 11 -16.01 11.97 -8.36
CA THR A 11 -15.75 12.74 -7.14
C THR A 11 -16.11 11.94 -5.90
N PHE A 12 -15.46 12.25 -4.79
CA PHE A 12 -15.88 11.85 -3.45
C PHE A 12 -15.76 13.03 -2.49
N THR A 13 -16.53 12.97 -1.41
CA THR A 13 -16.46 13.96 -0.33
C THR A 13 -15.95 13.25 0.93
N THR A 14 -14.96 13.85 1.57
CA THR A 14 -14.37 13.33 2.80
C THR A 14 -15.28 13.58 4.01
N PRO A 15 -15.06 12.89 5.14
CA PRO A 15 -15.78 13.15 6.38
C PRO A 15 -15.76 14.62 6.85
N ALA A 16 -14.67 15.34 6.64
CA ALA A 16 -14.56 16.78 6.96
C ALA A 16 -15.24 17.69 5.93
N GLY A 17 -15.90 17.14 4.90
CA GLY A 17 -16.62 17.89 3.88
C GLY A 17 -15.74 18.42 2.75
N HIS A 18 -14.53 17.90 2.55
CA HIS A 18 -13.68 18.27 1.43
C HIS A 18 -13.99 17.41 0.20
N THR A 19 -14.26 18.04 -0.93
CA THR A 19 -14.52 17.33 -2.19
C THR A 19 -13.24 17.17 -2.99
N TYR A 20 -12.99 15.95 -3.45
CA TYR A 20 -11.90 15.61 -4.35
C TYR A 20 -12.46 15.04 -5.64
N ALA A 21 -11.91 15.48 -6.76
CA ALA A 21 -12.10 14.88 -8.06
C ALA A 21 -10.97 13.88 -8.31
N PHE A 22 -11.28 12.78 -8.99
CA PHE A 22 -10.30 11.75 -9.31
C PHE A 22 -10.58 11.07 -10.63
N THR A 23 -9.52 10.55 -11.23
CA THR A 23 -9.57 9.46 -12.20
C THR A 23 -8.93 8.24 -11.57
N VAL A 24 -9.45 7.06 -11.88
CA VAL A 24 -8.90 5.78 -11.41
C VAL A 24 -8.55 4.90 -12.59
N GLU A 25 -7.32 4.38 -12.59
CA GLU A 25 -6.86 3.35 -13.52
C GLU A 25 -6.44 2.09 -12.76
N THR A 26 -6.48 0.96 -13.45
CA THR A 26 -6.00 -0.31 -12.91
C THR A 26 -4.53 -0.46 -13.28
N GLY A 27 -3.66 -0.56 -12.27
CA GLY A 27 -2.24 -0.83 -12.40
C GLY A 27 -1.94 -2.24 -12.92
N GLU A 28 -0.67 -2.51 -13.21
CA GLU A 28 -0.20 -3.75 -13.84
C GLU A 28 -0.65 -5.01 -13.09
N ASN A 29 -0.68 -4.96 -11.75
CA ASN A 29 -1.00 -6.11 -10.91
C ASN A 29 -2.40 -6.01 -10.30
N GLY A 30 -3.23 -5.06 -10.71
CA GLY A 30 -4.54 -4.83 -10.09
C GLY A 30 -4.52 -3.78 -8.97
N GLU A 31 -3.52 -2.92 -8.91
CA GLU A 31 -3.56 -1.73 -8.06
C GLU A 31 -4.64 -0.76 -8.56
N ALA A 32 -5.30 -0.01 -7.69
CA ALA A 32 -6.12 1.13 -8.06
C ALA A 32 -5.28 2.41 -7.94
N VAL A 33 -4.98 3.03 -9.07
CA VAL A 33 -4.14 4.24 -9.14
C VAL A 33 -5.05 5.45 -9.30
N TYR A 34 -5.13 6.29 -8.27
CA TYR A 34 -5.99 7.46 -8.22
C TYR A 34 -5.19 8.73 -8.47
N ASP A 35 -5.49 9.43 -9.55
CA ASP A 35 -4.97 10.79 -9.78
C ASP A 35 -5.97 11.80 -9.22
N LEU A 36 -5.55 12.55 -8.20
CA LEU A 36 -6.43 13.36 -7.36
C LEU A 36 -6.27 14.86 -7.64
N SER A 37 -7.40 15.56 -7.59
CA SER A 37 -7.46 17.02 -7.52
C SER A 37 -8.44 17.45 -6.44
N ARG A 38 -8.10 18.47 -5.66
CA ARG A 38 -9.00 19.07 -4.67
C ARG A 38 -9.93 20.06 -5.35
N VAL A 39 -11.23 19.91 -5.15
CA VAL A 39 -12.24 20.82 -5.71
C VAL A 39 -12.48 21.97 -4.73
N LEU A 40 -12.27 23.19 -5.21
CA LEU A 40 -12.52 24.44 -4.49
C LEU A 40 -13.48 25.32 -5.31
N GLN A 41 -13.93 26.44 -4.75
CA GLN A 41 -14.85 27.37 -5.43
C GLN A 41 -14.29 27.89 -6.77
N ASP A 42 -12.98 28.14 -6.82
CA ASP A 42 -12.29 28.73 -7.98
C ASP A 42 -11.79 27.68 -8.99
N GLY A 43 -12.01 26.39 -8.73
CA GLY A 43 -11.59 25.30 -9.63
C GLY A 43 -11.05 24.07 -8.91
N ALA A 44 -10.53 23.13 -9.70
CA ALA A 44 -9.87 21.92 -9.21
C ALA A 44 -8.35 22.08 -9.25
N PHE A 45 -7.70 21.87 -8.10
CA PHE A 45 -6.25 21.99 -7.96
C PHE A 45 -5.62 20.60 -7.85
N PRO A 46 -4.57 20.29 -8.63
CA PRO A 46 -3.94 18.98 -8.58
C PRO A 46 -3.36 18.71 -7.20
N VAL A 47 -3.60 17.50 -6.68
CA VAL A 47 -3.05 17.02 -5.42
C VAL A 47 -1.88 16.09 -5.68
N GLY A 48 -2.03 15.16 -6.64
CA GLY A 48 -1.08 14.10 -6.95
C GLY A 48 -1.74 12.73 -6.90
N THR A 49 -0.94 11.67 -6.88
CA THR A 49 -1.46 10.29 -6.98
C THR A 49 -1.45 9.55 -5.65
N ILE A 50 -2.50 8.78 -5.41
CA ILE A 50 -2.55 7.75 -4.37
C ILE A 50 -2.83 6.39 -5.00
N VAL A 51 -2.02 5.39 -4.66
CA VAL A 51 -2.20 4.01 -5.11
C VAL A 51 -2.79 3.18 -3.97
N VAL A 52 -3.88 2.47 -4.23
CA VAL A 52 -4.59 1.63 -3.26
C VAL A 52 -4.60 0.19 -3.74
N HIS A 53 -4.21 -0.75 -2.87
CA HIS A 53 -4.25 -2.18 -3.16
C HIS A 53 -4.29 -3.00 -1.87
N PRO A 54 -4.64 -4.31 -1.92
CA PRO A 54 -4.53 -5.19 -0.76
C PRO A 54 -3.12 -5.24 -0.16
N ASN A 55 -2.98 -5.64 1.11
CA ASN A 55 -1.68 -5.75 1.77
C ASN A 55 -0.66 -6.54 0.92
N TRP A 56 0.49 -5.90 0.66
CA TRP A 56 1.59 -6.44 -0.14
C TRP A 56 2.40 -7.51 0.59
N GLU A 57 2.27 -7.62 1.91
CA GLU A 57 2.97 -8.64 2.69
C GLU A 57 2.57 -10.06 2.23
N LEU A 58 3.56 -10.90 1.93
CA LEU A 58 3.32 -12.27 1.47
C LEU A 58 2.67 -13.16 2.55
N SER A 59 2.87 -12.83 3.83
CA SER A 59 2.29 -13.57 4.97
C SER A 59 1.85 -12.56 6.04
N PRO A 60 0.73 -11.85 5.79
CA PRO A 60 0.31 -10.77 6.66
C PRO A 60 -0.20 -11.34 7.99
N LYS A 61 0.14 -10.67 9.09
CA LYS A 61 -0.37 -11.06 10.43
C LYS A 61 -1.86 -10.73 10.61
N THR A 62 -2.40 -9.84 9.79
CA THR A 62 -3.79 -9.39 9.83
C THR A 62 -4.31 -9.38 8.40
N GLU A 63 -5.37 -10.15 8.15
CA GLU A 63 -6.04 -10.22 6.86
C GLU A 63 -6.91 -8.98 6.61
N GLY A 64 -7.24 -8.71 5.34
CA GLY A 64 -8.13 -7.63 4.94
C GLY A 64 -7.57 -6.22 5.08
N LEU A 65 -6.27 -6.06 5.39
CA LEU A 65 -5.63 -4.74 5.39
C LEU A 65 -5.45 -4.24 3.95
N ILE A 66 -5.68 -2.93 3.78
CA ILE A 66 -5.45 -2.22 2.52
C ILE A 66 -4.18 -1.39 2.68
N ASN A 67 -3.29 -1.44 1.68
CA ASN A 67 -2.16 -0.54 1.57
C ASN A 67 -2.58 0.71 0.79
N VAL A 68 -2.27 1.86 1.37
CA VAL A 68 -2.42 3.18 0.75
C VAL A 68 -1.03 3.75 0.55
N GLN A 69 -0.60 3.82 -0.69
CA GLN A 69 0.70 4.33 -1.11
C GLN A 69 0.57 5.74 -1.66
N PHE A 70 1.46 6.63 -1.24
CA PHE A 70 1.58 7.97 -1.77
C PHE A 70 2.58 7.99 -2.95
N GLY A 71 2.11 8.44 -4.11
CA GLY A 71 2.83 8.48 -5.39
C GLY A 71 2.74 7.22 -6.25
N LYS A 72 2.96 7.41 -7.57
CA LYS A 72 3.15 6.35 -8.56
C LYS A 72 4.54 5.71 -8.41
N GLY A 73 4.71 4.50 -8.92
CA GLY A 73 5.99 3.75 -8.87
C GLY A 73 5.96 2.57 -7.90
N LEU A 74 7.09 1.87 -7.78
CA LEU A 74 7.19 0.67 -6.94
C LEU A 74 7.00 0.99 -5.46
N GLY A 75 6.22 0.15 -4.77
CA GLY A 75 5.96 0.34 -3.34
C GLY A 75 7.19 0.16 -2.46
N THR A 76 8.21 -0.55 -2.92
CA THR A 76 9.40 -0.91 -2.14
C THR A 76 10.48 0.16 -2.08
N ASP A 77 10.55 1.07 -3.06
CA ASP A 77 11.48 2.19 -3.03
C ASP A 77 10.72 3.51 -3.15
N ARG A 78 10.80 4.34 -2.10
CA ARG A 78 10.19 5.68 -2.08
C ARG A 78 10.86 6.66 -3.03
N HIS A 79 12.13 6.45 -3.38
CA HIS A 79 12.91 7.37 -4.20
C HIS A 79 12.56 7.29 -5.69
N GLU A 80 12.03 6.15 -6.10
CA GLU A 80 11.51 5.93 -7.46
C GLU A 80 10.08 6.44 -7.65
N ARG A 81 9.45 6.95 -6.57
CA ARG A 81 8.07 7.38 -6.64
C ARG A 81 7.93 8.76 -7.26
N THR A 82 6.89 8.91 -8.06
CA THR A 82 6.56 10.15 -8.77
C THR A 82 5.15 10.61 -8.42
N ASP A 83 4.84 11.88 -8.74
CA ASP A 83 3.51 12.47 -8.52
C ASP A 83 3.00 12.35 -7.08
N LEU A 84 3.88 12.68 -6.12
CA LEU A 84 3.55 12.61 -4.70
C LEU A 84 2.46 13.62 -4.32
N PRO A 85 1.50 13.23 -3.46
CA PRO A 85 0.47 14.13 -2.96
C PRO A 85 1.04 15.36 -2.24
N GLN A 86 0.72 16.55 -2.76
CA GLN A 86 1.07 17.83 -2.16
C GLN A 86 0.06 18.24 -1.08
N LEU A 87 0.04 17.48 0.02
CA LEU A 87 -0.89 17.65 1.16
C LEU A 87 -0.19 18.14 2.45
N GLY A 88 1.11 18.34 2.37
CA GLY A 88 1.97 18.78 3.45
C GLY A 88 1.87 20.27 3.76
N ASP A 89 2.70 20.72 4.69
CA ASP A 89 2.92 22.14 4.99
C ASP A 89 3.99 22.74 4.07
N MET A 90 4.37 24.01 4.28
CA MET A 90 5.34 24.68 3.41
C MET A 90 6.74 24.07 3.46
N GLU A 91 7.14 23.48 4.58
CA GLU A 91 8.49 22.90 4.74
C GLU A 91 8.55 21.48 4.18
N LEU A 92 7.48 20.70 4.36
CA LEU A 92 7.36 19.32 3.92
C LEU A 92 6.11 19.14 3.04
N PRO A 93 6.02 19.78 1.86
CA PRO A 93 4.80 19.84 1.06
C PRO A 93 4.33 18.49 0.54
N TYR A 94 5.22 17.52 0.35
CA TYR A 94 4.89 16.23 -0.26
C TYR A 94 4.75 15.14 0.80
N VAL A 95 3.63 14.42 0.78
CA VAL A 95 3.41 13.26 1.63
C VAL A 95 4.05 12.03 0.99
N VAL A 96 4.81 11.26 1.77
CA VAL A 96 5.62 10.13 1.29
C VAL A 96 5.33 8.85 2.06
N GLY A 97 5.64 7.72 1.45
CA GLY A 97 5.54 6.40 2.10
C GLY A 97 4.21 5.71 1.85
N SER A 98 3.86 4.77 2.72
CA SER A 98 2.59 4.05 2.63
C SER A 98 2.08 3.64 4.01
N HIS A 99 0.77 3.46 4.11
CA HIS A 99 0.09 3.05 5.32
C HIS A 99 -0.80 1.84 5.06
N LEU A 100 -0.69 0.85 5.94
CA LEU A 100 -1.69 -0.20 6.04
C LEU A 100 -2.84 0.30 6.91
N VAL A 101 -4.05 0.25 6.36
CA VAL A 101 -5.30 0.66 7.01
C VAL A 101 -6.25 -0.53 7.09
N ASN A 102 -7.13 -0.52 8.09
CA ASN A 102 -8.15 -1.54 8.26
C ASN A 102 -9.52 -0.98 7.84
N PRO A 103 -10.13 -1.46 6.74
CA PRO A 103 -11.48 -1.07 6.34
C PRO A 103 -12.53 -1.20 7.44
N ALA A 104 -12.37 -2.15 8.36
CA ALA A 104 -13.29 -2.33 9.49
C ALA A 104 -13.30 -1.13 10.46
N ASP A 105 -12.29 -0.24 10.43
CA ASP A 105 -12.32 0.99 11.22
C ASP A 105 -13.43 1.96 10.74
N LEU A 106 -13.91 1.83 9.50
CA LEU A 106 -14.98 2.67 8.93
C LEU A 106 -16.38 2.36 9.46
N THR A 107 -16.56 1.19 10.08
CA THR A 107 -17.85 0.78 10.66
C THR A 107 -17.82 0.74 12.19
N ALA A 108 -16.70 1.15 12.79
CA ALA A 108 -16.56 1.20 14.24
C ALA A 108 -17.42 2.33 14.83
N GLU A 109 -18.07 2.05 15.96
CA GLU A 109 -18.75 3.11 16.73
C GLU A 109 -17.74 4.16 17.19
N THR A 110 -18.13 5.42 17.06
CA THR A 110 -17.31 6.57 17.47
C THR A 110 -17.92 7.22 18.70
N ASP A 111 -17.06 7.70 19.58
CA ASP A 111 -17.50 8.53 20.70
C ASP A 111 -18.12 9.83 20.14
N ASN A 112 -19.29 10.21 20.68
CA ASN A 112 -20.01 11.44 20.37
C ASN A 112 -20.59 11.55 18.94
N GLY A 113 -20.75 10.44 18.21
CA GLY A 113 -21.43 10.43 16.91
C GLY A 113 -20.65 11.11 15.76
N SER A 114 -19.33 11.25 15.92
CA SER A 114 -18.45 11.76 14.85
C SER A 114 -18.34 10.74 13.72
N ALA A 115 -18.05 11.17 12.49
CA ALA A 115 -17.81 10.22 11.40
C ALA A 115 -16.57 9.34 11.71
N PRO A 116 -16.61 8.03 11.45
CA PRO A 116 -15.46 7.14 11.66
C PRO A 116 -14.32 7.50 10.72
N LEU A 117 -13.09 7.51 11.25
CA LEU A 117 -11.86 7.78 10.51
C LEU A 117 -10.95 6.55 10.52
N LEU A 118 -10.25 6.30 9.42
CA LEU A 118 -9.26 5.24 9.35
C LEU A 118 -8.11 5.49 10.32
N LYS A 119 -7.64 4.45 11.01
CA LYS A 119 -6.49 4.55 11.91
C LYS A 119 -5.21 4.27 11.15
N PHE A 120 -4.27 5.20 11.22
CA PHE A 120 -2.92 4.98 10.70
C PHE A 120 -2.02 4.38 11.77
N ARG A 121 -1.43 3.21 11.47
CA ARG A 121 -0.54 2.50 12.41
C ARG A 121 0.87 3.08 12.50
N LYS A 122 1.23 3.98 11.59
CA LYS A 122 2.55 4.60 11.50
C LYS A 122 2.41 6.13 11.51
N ASN A 123 3.47 6.81 11.92
CA ASN A 123 3.54 8.26 11.80
C ASN A 123 3.52 8.66 10.32
N MET A 124 2.83 9.76 10.01
CA MET A 124 2.83 10.34 8.67
C MET A 124 4.19 10.98 8.39
N LEU A 125 4.67 10.84 7.16
CA LEU A 125 5.95 11.38 6.71
C LEU A 125 5.73 12.38 5.57
N GLY A 126 6.54 13.43 5.59
CA GLY A 126 6.59 14.46 4.56
C GLY A 126 8.01 14.63 4.00
N ALA A 127 8.12 15.29 2.86
CA ALA A 127 9.38 15.60 2.19
C ALA A 127 9.34 16.98 1.51
N ALA A 128 10.50 17.63 1.43
CA ALA A 128 10.67 18.94 0.79
C ALA A 128 10.52 18.90 -0.74
N TYR A 129 10.85 17.76 -1.36
CA TYR A 129 10.78 17.55 -2.81
C TYR A 129 10.12 16.21 -3.14
N GLN A 130 9.57 16.11 -4.35
CA GLN A 130 8.88 14.89 -4.80
C GLN A 130 9.78 13.66 -4.86
N THR A 131 11.05 13.83 -5.24
CA THR A 131 12.01 12.74 -5.39
C THR A 131 13.29 13.06 -4.63
N ASN A 132 14.01 12.02 -4.20
CA ASN A 132 15.36 12.11 -3.64
C ASN A 132 15.56 13.03 -2.41
N ALA A 133 14.49 13.50 -1.77
CA ALA A 133 14.56 14.22 -0.51
C ALA A 133 14.60 13.26 0.69
N PRO A 134 15.19 13.63 1.84
CA PRO A 134 14.94 12.94 3.10
C PRO A 134 13.47 13.01 3.51
N ALA A 135 12.98 11.97 4.20
CA ALA A 135 11.65 11.98 4.81
C ALA A 135 11.73 12.47 6.26
N MET A 136 10.80 13.32 6.66
CA MET A 136 10.67 13.85 8.02
C MET A 136 9.25 13.65 8.54
N HIS A 137 9.05 13.73 9.85
CA HIS A 137 7.71 13.62 10.43
C HIS A 137 6.83 14.79 9.96
N ALA A 138 5.68 14.46 9.40
CA ALA A 138 4.70 15.45 9.00
C ALA A 138 4.05 16.09 10.23
N SER A 139 3.55 17.32 10.07
CA SER A 139 2.80 18.01 11.11
C SER A 139 1.48 17.29 11.45
N LYS A 140 0.92 17.58 12.62
CA LYS A 140 -0.41 17.06 13.03
C LYS A 140 -1.52 17.48 12.07
N GLU A 141 -1.40 18.68 11.50
CA GLU A 141 -2.36 19.20 10.53
C GLU A 141 -2.30 18.40 9.22
N THR A 142 -1.10 18.14 8.71
CA THR A 142 -0.91 17.25 7.55
C THR A 142 -1.44 15.85 7.84
N PHE A 143 -1.17 15.30 9.02
CA PHE A 143 -1.73 14.01 9.42
C PHE A 143 -3.27 14.00 9.32
N ALA A 144 -3.94 15.00 9.90
CA ALA A 144 -5.41 15.08 9.89
C ALA A 144 -5.97 15.21 8.47
N LYS A 145 -5.35 16.06 7.62
CA LYS A 145 -5.72 16.22 6.21
C LYS A 145 -5.61 14.92 5.44
N VAL A 146 -4.50 14.20 5.61
CA VAL A 146 -4.26 12.93 4.92
C VAL A 146 -5.20 11.84 5.44
N GLN A 147 -5.44 11.78 6.75
CA GLN A 147 -6.38 10.83 7.34
C GLN A 147 -7.80 11.03 6.79
N ASP A 148 -8.27 12.27 6.72
CA ASP A 148 -9.56 12.64 6.18
C ASP A 148 -9.68 12.26 4.68
N LEU A 149 -8.69 12.64 3.87
CA LEU A 149 -8.62 12.28 2.46
C LEU A 149 -8.65 10.76 2.25
N VAL A 150 -7.76 10.03 2.93
CA VAL A 150 -7.62 8.58 2.75
C VAL A 150 -8.87 7.86 3.24
N THR A 151 -9.54 8.34 4.29
CA THR A 151 -10.82 7.79 4.74
C THR A 151 -11.88 7.91 3.64
N GLY A 152 -12.03 9.09 3.04
CA GLY A 152 -12.93 9.29 1.91
C GLY A 152 -12.56 8.42 0.70
N LEU A 153 -11.26 8.36 0.36
CA LEU A 153 -10.77 7.60 -0.79
C LEU A 153 -10.99 6.10 -0.62
N VAL A 154 -10.69 5.52 0.55
CA VAL A 154 -10.91 4.10 0.82
C VAL A 154 -12.40 3.76 0.83
N THR A 155 -13.24 4.69 1.29
CA THR A 155 -14.70 4.51 1.20
C THR A 155 -15.15 4.43 -0.26
N ALA A 156 -14.63 5.32 -1.12
CA ALA A 156 -14.89 5.27 -2.56
C ALA A 156 -14.33 4.00 -3.22
N TYR A 157 -13.13 3.56 -2.82
CA TYR A 157 -12.53 2.30 -3.27
C TYR A 157 -13.41 1.09 -2.95
N LEU A 158 -13.95 0.99 -1.73
CA LEU A 158 -14.81 -0.11 -1.33
C LEU A 158 -16.18 -0.10 -2.02
N ALA A 159 -16.64 1.08 -2.45
CA ALA A 159 -17.90 1.25 -3.18
C ALA A 159 -17.75 1.04 -4.70
N ASP A 160 -16.52 1.00 -5.23
CA ASP A 160 -16.26 0.81 -6.66
C ASP A 160 -16.50 -0.64 -7.08
N GLU A 161 -17.41 -0.84 -8.04
CA GLU A 161 -17.79 -2.16 -8.58
C GLU A 161 -16.61 -2.89 -9.25
N ALA A 162 -15.57 -2.18 -9.69
CA ALA A 162 -14.37 -2.78 -10.28
C ALA A 162 -13.38 -3.29 -9.22
N THR A 163 -13.53 -2.90 -7.95
CA THR A 163 -12.61 -3.27 -6.86
C THR A 163 -12.44 -4.78 -6.68
N PRO A 164 -13.50 -5.62 -6.64
CA PRO A 164 -13.33 -7.07 -6.52
C PRO A 164 -12.45 -7.69 -7.61
N ALA A 165 -12.55 -7.18 -8.86
CA ALA A 165 -11.72 -7.67 -9.96
C ALA A 165 -10.24 -7.24 -9.80
N ARG A 166 -10.00 -6.00 -9.35
CA ARG A 166 -8.65 -5.48 -9.04
C ARG A 166 -7.99 -6.27 -7.91
N GLU A 167 -8.70 -6.51 -6.80
CA GLU A 167 -8.20 -7.29 -5.68
C GLU A 167 -7.89 -8.75 -6.06
N ALA A 168 -8.72 -9.37 -6.89
CA ALA A 168 -8.47 -10.71 -7.41
C ALA A 168 -7.21 -10.79 -8.27
N ALA A 169 -6.98 -9.79 -9.13
CA ALA A 169 -5.74 -9.68 -9.91
C ALA A 169 -4.52 -9.53 -9.00
N TYR A 170 -4.62 -8.68 -7.97
CA TYR A 170 -3.53 -8.46 -7.01
C TYR A 170 -3.23 -9.70 -6.17
N ALA A 171 -4.26 -10.43 -5.74
CA ALA A 171 -4.10 -11.71 -5.05
C ALA A 171 -3.36 -12.75 -5.91
N LYS A 172 -3.65 -12.80 -7.21
CA LYS A 172 -2.95 -13.69 -8.15
C LYS A 172 -1.47 -13.33 -8.28
N PHE A 173 -1.16 -12.03 -8.38
CA PHE A 173 0.22 -11.53 -8.39
C PHE A 173 0.99 -11.94 -7.11
N LEU A 174 0.41 -11.71 -5.93
CA LEU A 174 1.02 -12.10 -4.66
C LEU A 174 1.19 -13.62 -4.53
N ASN A 175 0.24 -14.41 -5.03
CA ASN A 175 0.37 -15.87 -5.04
C ASN A 175 1.54 -16.34 -5.91
N GLY A 176 1.83 -15.65 -7.02
CA GLY A 176 3.04 -15.89 -7.80
C GLY A 176 4.31 -15.66 -6.97
N GLN A 177 4.40 -14.55 -6.26
CA GLN A 177 5.56 -14.26 -5.39
C GLN A 177 5.69 -15.25 -4.23
N ARG A 178 4.58 -15.64 -3.60
CA ARG A 178 4.56 -16.66 -2.54
C ARG A 178 5.09 -17.99 -3.06
N ALA A 179 4.67 -18.41 -4.24
CA ALA A 179 5.13 -19.66 -4.85
C ALA A 179 6.64 -19.65 -5.08
N GLU A 180 7.21 -18.55 -5.58
CA GLU A 180 8.66 -18.41 -5.77
C GLU A 180 9.42 -18.41 -4.43
N ALA A 181 8.90 -17.73 -3.41
CA ALA A 181 9.49 -17.77 -2.07
C ALA A 181 9.51 -19.20 -1.49
N VAL A 182 8.40 -19.93 -1.59
CA VAL A 182 8.31 -21.33 -1.13
C VAL A 182 9.25 -22.25 -1.92
N LYS A 183 9.34 -22.09 -3.25
CA LYS A 183 10.31 -22.86 -4.07
C LYS A 183 11.75 -22.64 -3.61
N ALA A 184 12.12 -21.40 -3.30
CA ALA A 184 13.45 -21.08 -2.80
C ALA A 184 13.74 -21.72 -1.42
N GLU A 185 12.73 -21.82 -0.55
CA GLU A 185 12.86 -22.53 0.73
C GLU A 185 12.99 -24.04 0.55
N ILE A 186 12.22 -24.64 -0.34
CA ILE A 186 12.34 -26.06 -0.70
C ILE A 186 13.76 -26.36 -1.18
N ALA A 187 14.31 -25.55 -2.10
CA ALA A 187 15.67 -25.73 -2.59
C ALA A 187 16.72 -25.68 -1.47
N LYS A 188 16.58 -24.76 -0.51
CA LYS A 188 17.47 -24.69 0.68
C LYS A 188 17.37 -25.95 1.55
N LEU A 189 16.18 -26.51 1.70
CA LEU A 189 15.97 -27.74 2.47
C LEU A 189 16.54 -28.97 1.74
N ASP A 190 16.37 -29.04 0.42
CA ASP A 190 16.94 -30.10 -0.40
C ASP A 190 18.46 -30.14 -0.33
N ASP A 191 19.12 -28.98 -0.34
CA ASP A 191 20.58 -28.90 -0.22
C ASP A 191 21.07 -29.30 1.18
N LYS A 192 20.32 -28.96 2.23
CA LYS A 192 20.59 -29.47 3.59
C LYS A 192 20.41 -30.99 3.65
N ALA A 193 19.37 -31.53 3.03
CA ALA A 193 19.12 -32.97 3.00
C ALA A 193 20.25 -33.73 2.29
N LYS A 194 20.73 -33.23 1.15
CA LYS A 194 21.90 -33.78 0.44
C LYS A 194 23.15 -33.77 1.32
N THR A 195 23.40 -32.66 2.02
CA THR A 195 24.55 -32.53 2.94
C THR A 195 24.48 -33.56 4.07
N LEU A 196 23.31 -33.73 4.69
CA LEU A 196 23.10 -34.72 5.75
C LEU A 196 23.25 -36.16 5.23
N ALA A 197 22.78 -36.45 4.02
CA ALA A 197 22.95 -37.77 3.41
C ALA A 197 24.43 -38.11 3.18
N PHE A 198 25.23 -37.13 2.75
CA PHE A 198 26.68 -37.28 2.62
C PHE A 198 27.36 -37.55 3.96
N LEU A 199 27.09 -36.75 4.99
CA LEU A 199 27.65 -36.96 6.34
C LEU A 199 27.26 -38.33 6.92
N ARG A 200 26.02 -38.78 6.68
CA ARG A 200 25.59 -40.13 7.09
C ARG A 200 26.42 -41.20 6.40
N ALA A 201 26.70 -41.07 5.11
CA ALA A 201 27.53 -42.02 4.38
C ALA A 201 28.95 -42.11 4.98
N GLU A 202 29.58 -40.96 5.29
CA GLU A 202 30.89 -40.92 5.95
C GLU A 202 30.88 -41.61 7.34
N LEU A 203 29.82 -41.41 8.12
CA LEU A 203 29.69 -42.06 9.44
C LEU A 203 29.49 -43.57 9.32
N VAL A 204 28.73 -44.02 8.32
CA VAL A 204 28.55 -45.45 8.03
C VAL A 204 29.88 -46.08 7.61
N GLU A 205 30.66 -45.40 6.77
CA GLU A 205 32.00 -45.86 6.37
C GLU A 205 32.93 -45.99 7.59
N LYS A 206 33.00 -44.96 8.44
CA LYS A 206 33.79 -45.00 9.69
C LYS A 206 33.37 -46.14 10.60
N LEU A 207 32.07 -46.35 10.79
CA LEU A 207 31.54 -47.46 11.59
C LEU A 207 31.97 -48.82 11.03
N ASN A 208 31.88 -49.00 9.71
CA ASN A 208 32.30 -50.24 9.05
C ASN A 208 33.79 -50.49 9.22
N THR A 209 34.64 -49.45 9.18
CA THR A 209 36.06 -49.56 9.49
C THR A 209 36.31 -50.07 10.91
N TYR A 210 35.56 -49.56 11.90
CA TYR A 210 35.67 -50.03 13.28
C TYR A 210 35.18 -51.47 13.48
N ASN A 211 34.14 -51.89 12.77
CA ASN A 211 33.62 -53.26 12.86
C ASN A 211 34.49 -54.31 12.16
N ALA A 212 35.39 -53.88 11.27
CA ALA A 212 36.29 -54.77 10.51
C ALA A 212 37.67 -54.96 11.15
N ALA A 213 37.98 -54.23 12.23
CA ALA A 213 39.22 -54.31 13.00
C ALA A 213 39.06 -55.22 14.23
#